data_AF-A0A0B3ANQ7-F1
#
_entry.id   AF-A0A0B3ANQ7-F1
#
_cell.length_a   1.000
_cell.length_b   1.000
_cell.length_c   1.000
_cell.angle_alpha   90.00
_cell.angle_beta   90.00
_cell.angle_gamma   90.00
#
_symmetry.space_group_name_H-M   'P 1'
#
loop_
_entity.id
_entity.type
_entity.pdbx_description
1 polymer ?
#
loop_
_entity_poly.entity_id
_entity_poly.type
_entity_poly.pdbx_seq_one_letter_code
_entity_poly.pdbx_strand_id
1 'polypeptide(L)'
;MVERKKKPLFIRKDGNKQVKLGRGRRKDKKKWVWPRGRHNKFREKRKGHRKNPSIGYSQAREIRGTIGGLRPVLVNNIRELERVDKQKELAVFASVGMRNKIEMARKAQELGIKTNLNLRKFLKKVGKRAEWETKSAKATKPVEEGKKDNKDKENKEKSEEKKK
;
A
#
# COMPACT_ATOMS: atom_id res chain seq x y z
N MET A 1 -7.08 -14.27 -28.91
CA MET A 1 -6.80 -13.72 -27.57
C MET A 1 -5.57 -14.42 -27.03
N VAL A 2 -4.49 -13.71 -26.69
CA VAL A 2 -3.24 -14.36 -26.31
C VAL A 2 -3.30 -14.82 -24.85
N GLU A 3 -3.06 -16.11 -24.60
CA GLU A 3 -3.09 -16.66 -23.25
C GLU A 3 -1.78 -16.42 -22.49
N ARG A 4 -1.89 -16.25 -21.17
CA ARG A 4 -0.72 -16.11 -20.31
C ARG A 4 -0.13 -17.48 -19.99
N LYS A 5 1.15 -17.69 -20.35
CA LYS A 5 1.88 -18.91 -19.95
C LYS A 5 2.08 -18.92 -18.43
N LYS A 6 1.70 -20.00 -17.75
CA LYS A 6 1.98 -20.20 -16.33
C LYS A 6 3.50 -20.29 -16.10
N LYS A 7 4.05 -19.39 -15.29
CA LYS A 7 5.48 -19.38 -14.94
C LYS A 7 5.69 -19.92 -13.53
N PRO A 8 6.80 -20.64 -13.26
CA PRO A 8 7.23 -20.91 -11.90
C PRO A 8 7.59 -19.61 -11.17
N LEU A 9 7.60 -19.65 -9.83
CA LEU A 9 7.98 -18.51 -8.98
C LEU A 9 9.47 -18.13 -9.06
N PHE A 10 10.30 -18.90 -9.76
CA PHE A 10 11.74 -18.69 -9.93
C PHE A 10 12.49 -18.32 -8.63
N ILE A 11 12.33 -19.14 -7.60
CA ILE A 11 13.04 -18.97 -6.34
C ILE A 11 14.32 -19.80 -6.38
N ARG A 12 15.41 -19.31 -5.76
CA ARG A 12 16.65 -20.08 -5.58
C ARG A 12 16.41 -21.45 -4.94
N LYS A 13 17.36 -22.37 -5.18
CA LYS A 13 17.39 -23.68 -4.52
C LYS A 13 17.41 -23.51 -2.99
N ASP A 14 16.67 -24.38 -2.29
CA ASP A 14 16.58 -24.44 -0.83
C ASP A 14 16.11 -23.14 -0.13
N GLY A 15 15.63 -22.15 -0.89
CA GLY A 15 15.07 -20.90 -0.34
C GLY A 15 13.80 -21.12 0.49
N ASN A 16 13.13 -22.26 0.31
CA ASN A 16 12.03 -22.71 1.16
C ASN A 16 12.49 -23.43 2.44
N LYS A 17 13.73 -23.93 2.50
CA LYS A 17 14.26 -24.67 3.65
C LYS A 17 14.93 -23.75 4.66
N GLN A 18 15.71 -22.77 4.20
CA GLN A 18 16.53 -21.93 5.08
C GLN A 18 16.00 -20.50 5.21
N VAL A 19 15.92 -19.99 6.45
CA VAL A 19 15.51 -18.60 6.74
C VAL A 19 16.50 -17.59 6.15
N LYS A 20 17.81 -17.90 6.20
CA LYS A 20 18.87 -17.07 5.58
C LYS A 20 18.65 -16.89 4.07
N LEU A 21 18.04 -17.90 3.41
CA LEU A 21 17.77 -17.93 1.98
C LEU A 21 16.37 -17.45 1.59
N GLY A 22 15.53 -17.08 2.57
CA GLY A 22 14.22 -16.47 2.33
C GLY A 22 13.03 -17.24 2.89
N ARG A 23 13.21 -18.31 3.67
CA ARG A 23 12.09 -18.94 4.39
C ARG A 23 11.53 -17.97 5.44
N GLY A 24 10.20 -17.84 5.49
CA GLY A 24 9.50 -17.01 6.48
C GLY A 24 9.66 -15.49 6.25
N ARG A 25 10.13 -14.78 7.29
CA ARG A 25 10.13 -13.31 7.39
C ARG A 25 11.03 -12.59 6.38
N ARG A 26 12.05 -13.24 5.83
CA ARG A 26 13.02 -12.63 4.90
C ARG A 26 12.57 -12.70 3.44
N LYS A 27 11.41 -12.10 3.14
CA LYS A 27 10.81 -12.13 1.78
C LYS A 27 11.75 -11.55 0.72
N ASP A 28 12.51 -10.51 1.04
CA ASP A 28 13.45 -9.85 0.11
C ASP A 28 14.58 -10.78 -0.36
N LYS A 29 14.85 -11.85 0.41
CA LYS A 29 15.86 -12.85 0.05
C LYS A 29 15.32 -13.95 -0.86
N LYS A 30 13.99 -14.06 -1.06
CA LYS A 30 13.33 -14.95 -2.03
C LYS A 30 13.51 -14.45 -3.47
N LYS A 31 14.77 -14.36 -3.89
CA LYS A 31 15.18 -14.01 -5.26
C LYS A 31 15.72 -15.23 -6.00
N TRP A 32 15.66 -15.17 -7.32
CA TRP A 32 16.39 -16.08 -8.19
C TRP A 32 17.90 -15.88 -8.01
N VAL A 33 18.64 -16.98 -7.95
CA VAL A 33 20.10 -16.99 -8.02
C VAL A 33 20.50 -18.19 -8.87
N TRP A 34 21.37 -17.98 -9.85
CA TRP A 34 21.82 -19.07 -10.72
C TRP A 34 22.54 -20.15 -9.91
N PRO A 35 22.15 -21.44 -10.03
CA PRO A 35 22.81 -22.53 -9.32
C PRO A 35 24.20 -22.79 -9.90
N ARG A 36 25.26 -22.61 -9.09
CA ARG A 36 26.65 -22.74 -9.56
C ARG A 36 27.27 -24.13 -9.32
N GLY A 37 26.94 -24.79 -8.22
CA GLY A 37 27.64 -26.02 -7.79
C GLY A 37 27.62 -27.18 -8.81
N ARG A 38 28.71 -27.95 -8.86
CA ARG A 38 28.90 -29.08 -9.78
C ARG A 38 27.78 -30.12 -9.64
N HIS A 39 27.53 -30.61 -8.42
CA HIS A 39 26.50 -31.62 -8.11
C HIS A 39 25.09 -31.04 -7.94
N ASN A 40 24.88 -29.77 -8.31
CA ASN A 40 23.60 -29.13 -8.10
C ASN A 40 22.58 -29.62 -9.13
N LYS A 41 21.65 -30.46 -8.68
CA LYS A 41 20.58 -31.04 -9.49
C LYS A 41 19.62 -30.02 -10.10
N PHE A 42 19.57 -28.81 -9.51
CA PHE A 42 18.87 -27.66 -10.05
C PHE A 42 19.58 -27.07 -11.28
N ARG A 43 20.92 -27.05 -11.28
CA ARG A 43 21.75 -26.65 -12.43
C ARG A 43 21.63 -27.68 -13.56
N GLU A 44 21.68 -28.95 -13.20
CA GLU A 44 21.50 -30.09 -14.11
C GLU A 44 20.05 -30.24 -14.63
N LYS A 45 19.10 -29.42 -14.16
CA LYS A 45 17.67 -29.47 -14.54
C LYS A 45 17.01 -30.85 -14.36
N ARG A 46 17.41 -31.61 -13.34
CA ARG A 46 16.82 -32.94 -13.09
C ARG A 46 15.34 -32.84 -12.71
N LYS A 47 14.56 -33.85 -13.11
CA LYS A 47 13.15 -34.02 -12.73
C LYS A 47 13.00 -34.04 -11.20
N GLY A 48 11.90 -33.49 -10.69
CA GLY A 48 11.63 -33.36 -9.26
C GLY A 48 12.16 -32.06 -8.61
N HIS A 49 13.06 -31.33 -9.28
CA HIS A 49 13.45 -29.99 -8.87
C HIS A 49 12.68 -28.91 -9.65
N ARG A 50 12.66 -27.67 -9.13
CA ARG A 50 11.97 -26.56 -9.81
C ARG A 50 12.68 -26.25 -11.15
N LYS A 51 11.99 -25.56 -12.04
CA LYS A 51 12.53 -25.20 -13.36
C LYS A 51 13.35 -23.91 -13.29
N ASN A 52 14.45 -23.85 -14.04
CA ASN A 52 15.26 -22.64 -14.18
C ASN A 52 14.57 -21.64 -15.12
N PRO A 53 14.75 -20.33 -14.92
CA PRO A 53 14.38 -19.32 -15.90
C PRO A 53 15.05 -19.62 -17.25
N SER A 54 14.29 -19.47 -18.31
CA SER A 54 14.73 -19.57 -19.69
C SER A 54 13.89 -18.62 -20.56
N ILE A 55 14.38 -18.30 -21.76
CA ILE A 55 13.68 -17.41 -22.71
C ILE A 55 12.27 -17.92 -23.06
N GLY A 56 12.06 -19.24 -23.05
CA GLY A 56 10.76 -19.86 -23.34
C GLY A 56 9.64 -19.51 -22.37
N TYR A 57 9.97 -19.09 -21.14
CA TYR A 57 8.98 -18.57 -20.18
C TYR A 57 8.59 -17.12 -20.42
N SER A 58 9.20 -16.45 -21.40
CA SER A 58 8.79 -15.10 -21.76
C SER A 58 7.34 -15.10 -22.27
N GLN A 59 6.61 -14.03 -21.95
CA GLN A 59 5.25 -13.84 -22.47
C GLN A 59 5.34 -13.23 -23.86
N ALA A 60 4.25 -13.39 -24.63
CA ALA A 60 4.05 -12.68 -25.89
C ALA A 60 4.28 -11.18 -25.72
N ARG A 61 4.78 -10.53 -26.77
CA ARG A 61 5.19 -9.11 -26.74
C ARG A 61 4.02 -8.20 -26.36
N GLU A 62 2.83 -8.50 -26.87
CA GLU A 62 1.60 -7.73 -26.63
C GLU A 62 1.17 -7.70 -25.15
N ILE A 63 1.29 -8.81 -24.44
CA ILE A 63 0.83 -8.93 -23.04
C ILE A 63 1.95 -8.59 -22.05
N ARG A 64 3.21 -8.65 -22.47
CA ARG A 64 4.36 -8.38 -21.62
C ARG A 64 4.26 -6.99 -21.00
N GLY A 65 4.38 -6.90 -19.67
CA GLY A 65 4.31 -5.64 -18.94
C GLY A 65 2.90 -5.14 -18.61
N THR A 66 1.85 -5.80 -19.12
CA THR A 66 0.46 -5.46 -18.74
C THR A 66 0.03 -6.17 -17.46
N ILE A 67 -0.89 -5.56 -16.71
CA ILE A 67 -1.56 -6.13 -15.54
C ILE A 67 -3.05 -6.25 -15.89
N GLY A 68 -3.54 -7.48 -16.05
CA GLY A 68 -4.94 -7.71 -16.43
C GLY A 68 -5.35 -7.12 -17.79
N GLY A 69 -4.40 -6.92 -18.71
CA GLY A 69 -4.62 -6.30 -20.01
C GLY A 69 -4.41 -4.78 -20.04
N LEU A 70 -4.16 -4.16 -18.89
CA LEU A 70 -3.91 -2.71 -18.77
C LEU A 70 -2.42 -2.42 -18.60
N ARG A 71 -1.95 -1.33 -19.19
CA ARG A 71 -0.58 -0.83 -19.01
C ARG A 71 -0.46 -0.03 -17.71
N PRO A 72 0.41 -0.40 -16.77
CA PRO A 72 0.58 0.35 -15.53
C PRO A 72 1.26 1.70 -15.81
N VAL A 73 0.63 2.78 -15.39
CA VAL A 73 1.15 4.15 -15.45
C VAL A 73 1.32 4.67 -14.03
N LEU A 74 2.49 5.22 -13.72
CA LEU A 74 2.77 5.82 -12.42
C LEU A 74 2.12 7.20 -12.36
N VAL A 75 1.33 7.46 -11.32
CA VAL A 75 0.60 8.72 -11.11
C VAL A 75 1.02 9.35 -9.78
N ASN A 76 1.51 10.58 -9.86
CA ASN A 76 2.00 11.38 -8.73
C ASN A 76 1.02 12.49 -8.32
N ASN A 77 0.23 13.00 -9.27
CA ASN A 77 -0.66 14.12 -9.05
C ASN A 77 -2.04 13.91 -9.71
N ILE A 78 -2.95 14.83 -9.41
CA ILE A 78 -4.32 14.80 -9.92
C ILE A 78 -4.38 15.05 -11.43
N ARG A 79 -3.51 15.92 -11.95
CA ARG A 79 -3.48 16.27 -13.40
C ARG A 79 -3.06 15.08 -14.25
N GLU A 80 -2.15 14.26 -13.76
CA GLU A 80 -1.73 13.01 -14.38
C GLU A 80 -2.85 11.98 -14.38
N LEU A 81 -3.69 11.95 -13.33
CA LEU A 81 -4.85 11.06 -13.25
C LEU A 81 -5.88 11.36 -14.35
N GLU A 82 -6.08 12.63 -14.67
CA GLU A 82 -7.01 13.08 -15.73
C GLU A 82 -6.51 12.71 -17.14
N ARG A 83 -5.20 12.50 -17.30
CA ARG A 83 -4.58 12.07 -18.57
C ARG A 83 -4.60 10.55 -18.79
N VAL A 84 -5.01 9.76 -17.79
CA VAL A 84 -4.95 8.29 -17.85
C VAL A 84 -6.16 7.73 -18.61
N ASP A 85 -5.88 6.87 -19.59
CA ASP A 85 -6.91 6.19 -20.37
C ASP A 85 -7.52 5.01 -19.60
N LYS A 86 -8.79 5.14 -19.18
CA LYS A 86 -9.52 4.12 -18.40
C LYS A 86 -9.57 2.72 -19.03
N GLN A 87 -9.53 2.63 -20.37
CA GLN A 87 -9.64 1.36 -21.09
C GLN A 87 -8.30 0.65 -21.30
N LYS A 88 -7.20 1.40 -21.38
CA LYS A 88 -5.87 0.88 -21.77
C LYS A 88 -4.88 0.87 -20.61
N GLU A 89 -5.11 1.70 -19.60
CA GLU A 89 -4.13 1.99 -18.57
C GLU A 89 -4.64 1.69 -17.16
N LEU A 90 -3.69 1.37 -16.28
CA LEU A 90 -3.90 1.14 -14.86
C LEU A 90 -3.14 2.23 -14.09
N ALA A 91 -3.86 3.04 -13.33
CA ALA A 91 -3.24 4.08 -12.52
C ALA A 91 -2.58 3.47 -11.26
N VAL A 92 -1.26 3.62 -11.17
CA VAL A 92 -0.46 3.20 -10.02
C VAL A 92 -0.09 4.44 -9.22
N PHE A 93 -0.72 4.64 -8.07
CA PHE A 93 -0.34 5.74 -7.18
C PHE A 93 1.07 5.57 -6.66
N ALA A 94 1.88 6.61 -6.81
CA ALA A 94 3.21 6.67 -6.28
C ALA A 94 3.23 6.88 -4.75
N SER A 95 4.43 7.13 -4.21
CA SER A 95 4.62 7.50 -2.81
C SER A 95 4.19 8.95 -2.55
N VAL A 96 2.89 9.20 -2.60
CA VAL A 96 2.27 10.50 -2.27
C VAL A 96 1.78 10.54 -0.83
N GLY A 97 1.74 11.76 -0.26
CA GLY A 97 1.20 12.01 1.07
C GLY A 97 -0.28 11.64 1.21
N MET A 98 -0.75 11.41 2.44
CA MET A 98 -2.10 10.89 2.69
C MET A 98 -3.20 11.82 2.18
N ARG A 99 -3.06 13.14 2.35
CA ARG A 99 -4.03 14.15 1.87
C ARG A 99 -4.27 14.02 0.37
N ASN A 100 -3.21 14.12 -0.42
CA ASN A 100 -3.26 14.00 -1.88
C ASN A 100 -3.73 12.60 -2.32
N LYS A 101 -3.37 11.55 -1.57
CA LYS A 101 -3.82 10.17 -1.86
C LYS A 101 -5.33 10.01 -1.71
N ILE A 102 -5.94 10.69 -0.73
CA ILE A 102 -7.41 10.69 -0.54
C ILE A 102 -8.09 11.43 -1.68
N GLU A 103 -7.58 12.60 -2.04
CA GLU A 103 -8.12 13.41 -3.15
C GLU A 103 -8.04 12.65 -4.48
N MET A 104 -6.89 12.06 -4.80
CA MET A 104 -6.74 11.22 -5.98
C MET A 104 -7.61 9.96 -5.95
N ALA A 105 -7.83 9.35 -4.78
CA ALA A 105 -8.72 8.20 -4.66
C ALA A 105 -10.18 8.55 -4.93
N ARG A 106 -10.65 9.73 -4.49
CA ARG A 106 -12.00 10.23 -4.78
C ARG A 106 -12.17 10.52 -6.28
N LYS A 107 -11.25 11.29 -6.87
CA LYS A 107 -11.26 11.57 -8.31
C LYS A 107 -11.15 10.30 -9.16
N ALA A 108 -10.32 9.34 -8.76
CA ALA A 108 -10.22 8.06 -9.47
C ALA A 108 -11.52 7.26 -9.43
N GLN A 109 -12.27 7.34 -8.32
CA GLN A 109 -13.58 6.70 -8.20
C GLN A 109 -14.63 7.39 -9.08
N GLU A 110 -14.63 8.72 -9.14
CA GLU A 110 -15.51 9.53 -10.01
C GLU A 110 -15.27 9.21 -11.49
N LEU A 111 -14.01 9.22 -11.93
CA LEU A 111 -13.62 8.86 -13.30
C LEU A 111 -13.78 7.34 -13.58
N GLY A 112 -13.87 6.53 -12.52
CA GLY A 112 -13.94 5.08 -12.59
C GLY A 112 -12.68 4.42 -13.14
N ILE A 113 -11.52 5.04 -12.92
CA ILE A 113 -10.22 4.52 -13.36
C ILE A 113 -9.83 3.32 -12.48
N LYS A 114 -9.33 2.25 -13.09
CA LYS A 114 -8.78 1.11 -12.34
C LYS A 114 -7.43 1.51 -11.74
N THR A 115 -7.34 1.38 -10.42
CA THR A 115 -6.12 1.69 -9.67
C THR A 115 -5.50 0.45 -9.04
N ASN A 116 -4.23 0.53 -8.66
CA ASN A 116 -3.56 -0.53 -7.87
C ASN A 116 -4.24 -0.78 -6.50
N LEU A 117 -4.88 0.24 -5.92
CA LEU A 117 -5.56 0.12 -4.63
C LEU A 117 -7.03 -0.26 -4.80
N ASN A 118 -7.57 -0.97 -3.80
CA ASN A 118 -9.00 -1.11 -3.62
C ASN A 118 -9.60 0.19 -3.04
N LEU A 119 -10.05 1.09 -3.92
CA LEU A 119 -10.52 2.45 -3.58
C LEU A 119 -11.60 2.45 -2.49
N ARG A 120 -12.64 1.62 -2.63
CA ARG A 120 -13.76 1.51 -1.67
C ARG A 120 -13.27 1.16 -0.26
N LYS A 121 -12.37 0.19 -0.14
CA LYS A 121 -11.81 -0.23 1.16
C LYS A 121 -10.94 0.85 1.76
N PHE A 122 -10.19 1.57 0.93
CA PHE A 122 -9.31 2.66 1.35
C PHE A 122 -10.11 3.83 1.93
N LEU A 123 -11.11 4.34 1.22
CA LEU A 123 -11.92 5.47 1.68
C LEU A 123 -12.69 5.15 2.97
N LYS A 124 -13.24 3.93 3.09
CA LYS A 124 -13.89 3.48 4.34
C LYS A 124 -12.92 3.48 5.53
N LYS A 125 -11.66 3.08 5.32
CA LYS A 125 -10.64 3.08 6.38
C LYS A 125 -10.28 4.51 6.82
N VAL A 126 -10.19 5.43 5.87
CA VAL A 126 -9.91 6.85 6.15
C VAL A 126 -11.06 7.48 6.93
N GLY A 127 -12.32 7.26 6.52
CA GLY A 127 -13.50 7.75 7.24
C GLY A 127 -13.55 7.26 8.69
N LYS A 128 -13.38 5.95 8.90
CA LYS A 128 -13.31 5.35 10.25
C LYS A 128 -12.22 5.97 11.14
N ARG A 129 -11.06 6.31 10.55
CA ARG A 129 -9.98 6.95 11.30
C ARG A 129 -10.35 8.37 11.73
N ALA A 130 -10.94 9.16 10.83
CA ALA A 130 -11.40 10.52 11.16
C ALA A 130 -12.51 10.52 12.23
N GLU A 131 -13.44 9.57 12.16
CA GLU A 131 -14.46 9.34 13.19
C GLU A 131 -13.86 8.98 14.55
N TRP A 132 -12.80 8.17 14.57
CA TRP A 132 -12.08 7.86 15.80
C TRP A 132 -11.35 9.09 16.36
N GLU A 133 -10.63 9.84 15.51
CA GLU A 133 -9.86 11.04 15.94
C GLU A 133 -10.79 12.13 16.52
N THR A 134 -11.96 12.33 15.91
CA THR A 134 -12.98 13.27 16.42
C THR A 134 -13.60 12.82 17.74
N LYS A 135 -13.84 11.51 17.92
CA LYS A 135 -14.33 10.95 19.19
C LYS A 135 -13.30 11.06 20.30
N SER A 136 -12.02 10.76 20.02
CA SER A 136 -10.94 10.92 21.00
C SER A 136 -10.73 12.38 21.39
N ALA A 137 -10.80 13.31 20.44
CA ALA A 137 -10.65 14.75 20.71
C ALA A 137 -11.79 15.31 21.58
N LYS A 138 -13.02 14.81 21.41
CA LYS A 138 -14.17 15.14 22.28
C LYS A 138 -14.01 14.54 23.69
N ALA A 139 -13.47 13.33 23.80
CA ALA A 139 -13.23 12.67 25.09
C ALA A 139 -12.11 13.33 25.92
N THR A 140 -11.13 13.98 25.26
CA THR A 140 -10.06 14.73 25.93
C THR A 140 -10.43 16.17 26.31
N LYS A 141 -11.55 16.70 25.81
CA LYS A 141 -12.01 18.09 26.06
C LYS A 141 -13.01 18.34 27.23
N PRO A 142 -13.20 17.47 28.27
CA PRO A 142 -14.08 17.84 29.39
C PRO A 142 -13.39 18.28 30.70
N VAL A 143 -12.21 18.94 30.71
CA VAL A 143 -11.54 19.35 31.98
C VAL A 143 -11.03 20.80 32.05
N GLU A 144 -10.91 21.56 30.95
CA GLU A 144 -10.30 22.92 31.02
C GLU A 144 -11.29 24.09 31.15
N GLU A 145 -12.57 23.95 30.82
CA GLU A 145 -13.53 25.06 30.97
C GLU A 145 -13.93 25.31 32.44
N GLY A 146 -13.95 24.28 33.29
CA GLY A 146 -14.32 24.43 34.72
C GLY A 146 -13.25 25.06 35.64
N LYS A 147 -12.03 25.32 35.16
CA LYS A 147 -10.95 25.93 35.98
C LYS A 147 -10.79 27.44 35.81
N LYS A 148 -11.34 28.04 34.75
CA LYS A 148 -11.35 29.51 34.59
C LYS A 148 -12.49 30.13 35.40
N ASP A 149 -13.68 29.54 35.32
CA ASP A 149 -14.87 30.08 36.00
C ASP A 149 -14.78 30.05 37.53
N ASN A 150 -14.00 29.13 38.11
CA ASN A 150 -13.82 29.05 39.56
C ASN A 150 -12.76 30.01 40.11
N LYS A 151 -11.80 30.45 39.28
CA LYS A 151 -10.74 31.39 39.68
C LYS A 151 -11.23 32.84 39.67
N ASP A 152 -12.16 33.16 38.76
CA ASP A 152 -12.79 34.48 38.68
C ASP A 152 -13.87 34.70 39.75
N LYS A 153 -14.51 33.63 40.27
CA LYS A 153 -15.41 33.69 41.43
C LYS A 153 -14.66 33.88 42.75
N GLU A 154 -13.56 33.15 42.96
CA GLU A 154 -12.77 33.22 44.18
C GLU A 154 -12.03 34.57 44.36
N ASN A 155 -11.69 35.24 43.25
CA ASN A 155 -11.13 36.61 43.28
C ASN A 155 -12.19 37.69 43.51
N LYS A 156 -13.46 37.45 43.16
CA LYS A 156 -14.56 38.38 43.43
C LYS A 156 -14.97 38.38 44.90
N GLU A 157 -15.11 37.20 45.51
CA GLU A 157 -15.44 37.06 46.94
C GLU A 157 -14.35 37.65 47.84
N LYS A 158 -13.06 37.44 47.52
CA LYS A 158 -11.93 38.06 48.25
C LYS A 158 -11.84 39.59 48.10
N SER A 159 -12.49 40.17 47.10
CA SER A 159 -12.54 41.63 46.89
C SER A 159 -13.70 42.30 47.63
N GLU A 160 -14.76 41.55 47.92
CA GLU A 160 -15.95 42.01 48.67
C GLU A 160 -15.74 41.89 50.19
N GLU A 161 -15.00 40.88 50.66
CA GLU A 161 -14.63 40.75 52.08
C GLU A 161 -13.65 41.83 52.58
N LYS A 162 -12.88 42.47 51.68
CA LYS A 162 -11.94 43.55 52.03
C LYS A 162 -12.57 44.96 52.04
N LYS A 163 -13.86 45.08 51.72
CA LYS A 163 -14.59 46.36 51.66
C LYS A 163 -15.59 46.56 52.82
N LYS A 164 -15.58 45.68 53.83
CA LYS A 164 -16.44 45.76 55.01
C LYS A 164 -15.61 46.03 56.26
#